data_AF-A0A846HDN8-F1
#
_entry.id   AF-A0A846HDN8-F1
#
_cell.length_a   1.000
_cell.length_b   1.000
_cell.length_c   1.000
_cell.angle_alpha   90.00
_cell.angle_beta   90.00
_cell.angle_gamma   90.00
#
_symmetry.space_group_name_H-M   'P 1'
#
loop_
_entity.id
_entity.type
_entity.pdbx_description
1 polymer ?
#
loop_
_entity_poly.entity_id
_entity_poly.type
_entity_poly.pdbx_seq_one_letter_code
_entity_poly.pdbx_strand_id
1 'polypeptide(L)'
;MEKSHESALNTLNEAIKILEPVQVVRHKELISTNALLEPWEIEDFDNFFNIEHVETQERAACLVSSVLIAYKTWIELIVHSSSAITAQELETQKQGFKSCVRLLMRMFN
;
A
#
# COMPACT_ATOMS: atom_id res chain seq x y z
N MET A 1 -2.95 -25.82 -3.76
CA MET A 1 -2.73 -24.44 -3.30
C MET A 1 -2.42 -23.52 -4.46
N GLU A 2 -1.42 -23.82 -5.32
CA GLU A 2 -1.03 -22.98 -6.48
C GLU A 2 -2.20 -22.54 -7.39
N LYS A 3 -3.07 -23.45 -7.84
CA LYS A 3 -4.23 -23.10 -8.68
C LYS A 3 -5.18 -22.08 -8.05
N SER A 4 -5.25 -22.03 -6.72
CA SER A 4 -6.06 -21.04 -6.00
C SER A 4 -5.41 -19.67 -5.95
N HIS A 5 -4.08 -19.60 -5.87
CA HIS A 5 -3.33 -18.35 -5.88
C HIS A 5 -3.29 -17.74 -7.27
N GLU A 6 -3.15 -18.55 -8.31
CA GLU A 6 -3.19 -18.10 -9.69
C GLU A 6 -4.57 -17.52 -10.08
N SER A 7 -5.65 -18.18 -9.65
CA SER A 7 -7.01 -17.64 -9.79
C SER A 7 -7.18 -16.31 -9.03
N ALA A 8 -6.64 -16.20 -7.82
CA ALA A 8 -6.71 -14.96 -7.04
C ALA A 8 -5.92 -13.82 -7.69
N LEU A 9 -4.74 -14.10 -8.25
CA LEU A 9 -3.95 -13.12 -9.00
C LEU A 9 -4.70 -12.60 -10.23
N ASN A 10 -5.38 -13.49 -10.96
CA ASN A 10 -6.20 -13.11 -12.11
C ASN A 10 -7.34 -12.17 -11.70
N THR A 11 -8.09 -12.51 -10.65
CA THR A 11 -9.15 -11.64 -10.11
C THR A 11 -8.60 -10.28 -9.66
N LEU A 12 -7.44 -10.25 -9.01
CA LEU A 12 -6.82 -8.99 -8.58
C LEU A 12 -6.36 -8.14 -9.76
N ASN A 13 -5.79 -8.74 -10.80
CA ASN A 13 -5.40 -8.03 -12.01
C ASN A 13 -6.62 -7.42 -12.72
N GLU A 14 -7.74 -8.15 -12.79
CA GLU A 14 -9.00 -7.60 -13.31
C GLU A 14 -9.52 -6.45 -12.45
N ALA A 15 -9.55 -6.61 -11.12
CA ALA A 15 -10.00 -5.56 -10.21
C ALA A 15 -9.15 -4.28 -10.31
N ILE A 16 -7.81 -4.43 -10.36
CA ILE A 16 -6.90 -3.30 -10.55
C ILE A 16 -7.13 -2.64 -11.92
N LYS A 17 -7.40 -3.43 -12.97
CA LYS A 17 -7.68 -2.88 -14.31
C LYS A 17 -8.99 -2.09 -14.34
N ILE A 18 -10.02 -2.52 -13.61
CA ILE A 18 -11.32 -1.81 -13.51
C ILE A 18 -11.15 -0.46 -12.84
N LEU A 19 -10.27 -0.34 -11.84
CA LEU A 19 -10.01 0.92 -11.14
C LEU A 19 -9.26 1.94 -11.99
N GLU A 20 -8.74 1.53 -13.16
CA GLU A 20 -7.87 2.31 -14.03
C GLU A 20 -6.61 2.85 -13.28
N PRO A 21 -5.57 3.31 -13.99
CA PRO A 21 -4.42 3.91 -13.35
C PRO A 21 -4.86 5.19 -12.65
N VAL A 22 -4.85 5.18 -11.31
CA VAL A 22 -5.14 6.38 -10.53
C VAL A 22 -4.08 7.43 -10.84
N GLN A 23 -4.51 8.60 -11.31
CA GLN A 23 -3.59 9.69 -11.56
C GLN A 23 -3.06 10.19 -10.22
N VAL A 24 -1.75 10.08 -10.05
CA VAL A 24 -1.03 10.47 -8.85
C VAL A 24 -0.01 11.52 -9.23
N VAL A 25 -0.05 12.66 -8.54
CA VAL A 25 1.01 13.66 -8.55
C VAL A 25 1.93 13.36 -7.39
N ARG A 26 3.19 13.06 -7.70
CA ARG A 26 4.25 12.93 -6.68
C ARG A 26 4.67 14.31 -6.23
N HIS A 27 4.61 14.57 -4.93
CA HIS A 27 5.14 15.81 -4.39
C HIS A 27 6.67 15.74 -4.29
N LYS A 28 7.34 16.75 -4.84
CA LYS A 28 8.76 17.02 -4.58
C LYS A 28 8.98 17.91 -3.36
N GLU A 29 7.93 18.59 -2.89
CA GLU A 29 7.99 19.53 -1.79
C GLU A 29 7.17 19.00 -0.61
N LEU A 30 7.71 19.16 0.60
CA LEU A 30 7.06 18.77 1.85
C LEU A 30 5.69 19.41 1.96
N ILE A 31 4.64 18.60 1.91
CA ILE A 31 3.28 19.05 2.13
C ILE A 31 3.18 19.44 3.60
N SER A 32 2.73 20.65 3.91
CA SER A 32 2.44 21.04 5.29
C SER A 32 1.41 20.08 5.87
N THR A 33 1.84 19.23 6.79
CA THR A 33 1.00 18.17 7.37
C THR A 33 0.08 18.69 8.48
N ASN A 34 0.04 20.02 8.71
CA ASN A 34 -0.49 20.65 9.93
C ASN A 34 0.08 20.03 11.24
N ALA A 35 1.15 19.25 11.15
CA ALA A 35 1.87 18.73 12.29
C ALA A 35 2.73 19.84 12.90
N LEU A 36 2.97 19.75 14.21
CA LEU A 36 3.91 20.64 14.92
C LEU A 36 5.39 20.31 14.60
N LEU A 37 5.65 19.71 13.44
CA LEU A 37 6.96 19.26 13.02
C LEU A 37 7.54 20.23 12.01
N GLU A 38 8.82 20.55 12.18
CA GLU A 38 9.60 21.31 11.21
C GLU A 38 9.77 20.47 9.92
N PRO A 39 9.96 21.11 8.74
CA PRO A 39 10.07 20.41 7.48
C PRO A 39 11.13 19.28 7.46
N TRP A 40 12.27 19.49 8.11
CA TRP A 40 13.33 18.48 8.19
C TRP A 40 12.94 17.28 9.08
N GLU A 41 12.08 17.45 10.08
CA GLU A 41 11.59 16.37 10.94
C GLU A 41 10.59 15.49 10.20
N ILE A 42 9.79 16.11 9.34
CA ILE A 42 8.90 15.39 8.43
C ILE A 42 9.72 14.60 7.40
N GLU A 43 10.76 15.20 6.83
CA GLU A 43 11.66 14.51 5.89
C GLU A 43 12.40 13.34 6.55
N ASP A 44 12.93 13.52 7.76
CA ASP A 44 13.58 12.43 8.52
C ASP A 44 12.59 11.31 8.83
N PHE A 45 11.36 11.65 9.24
CA PHE A 45 10.30 10.68 9.47
C PHE A 45 9.92 9.91 8.19
N ASP A 46 9.69 10.62 7.10
CA ASP A 46 9.31 10.02 5.82
C ASP A 46 10.43 9.11 5.29
N ASN A 47 11.69 9.51 5.42
CA ASN A 47 12.83 8.68 5.05
C ASN A 47 12.96 7.45 5.96
N PHE A 48 12.82 7.62 7.27
CA PHE A 48 12.92 6.52 8.23
C PHE A 48 11.84 5.45 7.99
N PHE A 49 10.61 5.87 7.67
CA PHE A 49 9.49 4.97 7.40
C PHE A 49 9.29 4.66 5.91
N ASN A 50 10.14 5.20 5.03
CA ASN A 50 10.04 5.10 3.58
C ASN A 50 8.63 5.44 3.04
N ILE A 51 8.10 6.58 3.49
CA ILE A 51 6.78 7.10 3.13
C ILE A 51 6.92 8.02 1.91
N GLU A 52 6.09 7.81 0.89
CA GLU A 52 5.98 8.71 -0.26
C GLU A 52 4.60 9.38 -0.24
N HIS A 53 4.57 10.72 -0.25
CA HIS A 53 3.33 11.48 -0.28
C HIS A 53 2.82 11.63 -1.71
N VAL A 54 1.54 11.35 -1.89
CA VAL A 54 0.87 11.30 -3.18
C VAL A 54 -0.40 12.15 -3.14
N GLU A 55 -0.59 13.02 -4.13
CA GLU A 55 -1.84 13.76 -4.31
C GLU A 55 -2.64 13.19 -5.47
N THR A 56 -3.94 13.06 -5.27
CA THR A 56 -4.87 12.56 -6.28
C THR A 56 -6.27 13.11 -6.04
N GLN A 57 -6.99 13.38 -7.13
CA GLN A 57 -8.40 13.78 -7.07
C GLN A 57 -9.30 12.59 -6.72
N GLU A 58 -8.81 11.35 -6.86
CA GLU A 58 -9.56 10.11 -6.69
C GLU A 58 -9.08 9.35 -5.44
N ARG A 59 -9.08 10.01 -4.28
CA ARG A 59 -8.51 9.48 -3.02
C ARG A 59 -9.03 8.08 -2.66
N ALA A 60 -10.32 7.84 -2.84
CA ALA A 60 -10.94 6.54 -2.57
C ALA A 60 -10.40 5.45 -3.51
N ALA A 61 -10.33 5.72 -4.82
CA ALA A 61 -9.80 4.78 -5.80
C ALA A 61 -8.31 4.51 -5.56
N CYS A 62 -7.52 5.55 -5.26
CA CYS A 62 -6.10 5.42 -4.91
C CYS A 62 -5.90 4.44 -3.75
N LEU A 63 -6.69 4.59 -2.70
CA LEU A 63 -6.53 3.83 -1.49
C LEU A 63 -7.00 2.38 -1.65
N VAL A 64 -8.09 2.14 -2.39
CA VAL A 64 -8.52 0.78 -2.78
C VAL A 64 -7.46 0.11 -3.65
N SER A 65 -6.94 0.81 -4.66
CA SER A 65 -5.85 0.30 -5.52
C SER A 65 -4.62 -0.08 -4.71
N SER A 66 -4.20 0.73 -3.75
CA SER A 66 -3.06 0.41 -2.87
C SER A 66 -3.27 -0.88 -2.07
N VAL A 67 -4.49 -1.13 -1.56
CA VAL A 67 -4.81 -2.37 -0.84
C VAL A 67 -4.77 -3.58 -1.78
N LEU A 68 -5.34 -3.46 -2.98
CA LEU A 68 -5.32 -4.54 -3.97
C LEU A 68 -3.89 -4.86 -4.44
N ILE A 69 -3.07 -3.84 -4.66
CA ILE A 69 -1.65 -4.00 -5.01
C ILE A 69 -0.90 -4.69 -3.88
N ALA A 70 -1.06 -4.25 -2.62
CA ALA A 70 -0.40 -4.88 -1.48
C ALA A 70 -0.78 -6.37 -1.34
N TYR A 71 -2.05 -6.70 -1.54
CA TYR A 71 -2.51 -8.09 -1.48
C TYR A 71 -2.02 -8.93 -2.66
N LYS A 72 -1.99 -8.35 -3.87
CA LYS A 72 -1.41 -8.98 -5.06
C LYS A 72 0.08 -9.31 -4.83
N THR A 73 0.87 -8.33 -4.39
CA THR A 73 2.29 -8.51 -4.12
C THR A 73 2.54 -9.58 -3.04
N TRP A 74 1.68 -9.64 -2.02
CA TRP A 74 1.75 -10.72 -1.02
C TRP A 74 1.52 -12.11 -1.63
N ILE A 75 0.54 -12.27 -2.53
CA ILE A 75 0.31 -13.55 -3.22
C ILE A 75 1.49 -13.88 -4.14
N GLU A 76 2.02 -12.91 -4.88
CA GLU A 76 3.20 -13.10 -5.73
C GLU A 76 4.41 -13.56 -4.92
N LEU A 77 4.62 -13.00 -3.72
CA LEU A 77 5.67 -13.44 -2.79
C LEU A 77 5.43 -14.88 -2.33
N ILE A 78 4.20 -15.27 -1.98
CA ILE A 78 3.89 -16.66 -1.60
C ILE A 78 4.15 -17.63 -2.76
N VAL A 79 3.79 -17.25 -3.98
CA VAL A 79 3.87 -18.11 -5.17
C VAL A 79 5.31 -18.24 -5.68
N HIS A 80 6.09 -17.16 -5.62
CA HIS A 80 7.44 -17.11 -6.20
C HIS A 80 8.58 -17.26 -5.19
N SER A 81 8.28 -17.26 -3.89
CA SER A 81 9.30 -17.52 -2.87
C SER A 81 9.68 -19.00 -2.86
N SER A 82 10.94 -19.30 -3.18
CA SER A 82 11.51 -20.64 -3.07
C SER A 82 11.76 -21.07 -1.63
N SER A 83 11.82 -20.11 -0.69
CA SER A 83 11.91 -20.34 0.75
C SER A 83 10.55 -20.17 1.42
N ALA A 84 10.26 -20.95 2.46
CA ALA A 84 9.08 -20.72 3.27
C ALA A 84 9.15 -19.31 3.91
N ILE A 85 8.07 -18.54 3.81
CA ILE A 85 7.93 -17.26 4.51
C ILE A 85 8.10 -17.49 6.00
N THR A 86 9.00 -16.73 6.62
CA THR A 86 9.26 -16.83 8.06
C THR A 86 8.10 -16.27 8.87
N ALA A 87 7.97 -16.69 10.12
CA ALA A 87 6.95 -16.16 11.03
C ALA A 87 7.08 -14.64 11.23
N GLN A 88 8.30 -14.09 11.18
CA GLN A 88 8.57 -12.66 11.33
C GLN A 88 8.11 -11.86 10.10
N GLU A 89 8.33 -12.38 8.90
CA GLU A 89 7.85 -11.75 7.66
C GLU A 89 6.32 -11.76 7.60
N LEU A 90 5.69 -12.88 8.01
CA LEU A 90 4.24 -12.99 8.09
C LEU A 90 3.63 -11.97 9.07
N GLU A 91 4.22 -11.81 10.26
CA GLU A 91 3.74 -10.82 11.24
C GLU A 91 3.96 -9.38 10.73
N THR A 92 5.09 -9.10 10.09
CA THR A 92 5.34 -7.79 9.45
C THR A 92 4.25 -7.45 8.43
N GLN A 93 3.89 -8.39 7.56
CA GLN A 93 2.86 -8.19 6.53
C GLN A 93 1.48 -8.01 7.16
N LYS A 94 1.16 -8.79 8.20
CA LYS A 94 -0.09 -8.62 8.97
C LYS A 94 -0.19 -7.23 9.61
N GLN A 95 0.90 -6.69 10.14
CA GLN A 95 0.92 -5.33 10.67
C GLN A 95 0.77 -4.29 9.56
N GLY A 96 1.38 -4.50 8.39
CA GLY A 96 1.17 -3.70 7.19
C GLY A 96 -0.30 -3.60 6.79
N PHE A 97 -1.00 -4.74 6.69
CA PHE A 97 -2.43 -4.76 6.38
C PHE A 97 -3.29 -4.06 7.44
N LYS A 98 -2.98 -4.20 8.73
CA LYS A 98 -3.66 -3.45 9.79
C LYS A 98 -3.49 -1.94 9.63
N SER A 99 -2.30 -1.48 9.24
CA SER A 99 -2.04 -0.07 8.94
C SER A 99 -2.88 0.41 7.75
N CYS A 100 -2.99 -0.38 6.68
CA CYS A 100 -3.88 -0.07 5.56
C CYS A 100 -5.36 0.07 5.99
N VAL A 101 -5.85 -0.82 6.86
CA VAL A 101 -7.22 -0.73 7.42
C VAL A 101 -7.40 0.54 8.26
N ARG A 102 -6.40 0.91 9.08
CA ARG A 102 -6.46 2.16 9.85
C ARG A 102 -6.49 3.39 8.95
N LEU A 103 -5.76 3.37 7.84
CA LEU A 103 -5.78 4.45 6.84
C LEU A 103 -7.15 4.53 6.14
N LEU A 104 -7.73 3.40 5.75
CA LEU A 104 -9.12 3.30 5.26
C LEU A 104 -10.09 3.99 6.24
N MET A 105 -10.04 3.59 7.52
CA MET A 105 -10.92 4.16 8.54
C MET A 105 -10.76 5.67 8.73
N ARG A 106 -9.54 6.21 8.59
CA ARG A 106 -9.28 7.64 8.70
C ARG A 106 -9.83 8.47 7.53
N MET A 107 -9.92 7.90 6.33
CA MET A 107 -10.51 8.62 5.20
C MET A 107 -12.03 8.69 5.25
N PHE A 108 -12.68 7.70 5.86
CA PHE A 108 -14.14 7.57 5.88
C PHE A 108 -14.78 8.00 7.21
N ASN A 109 -13.98 8.42 8.19
CA ASN A 109 -14.41 9.11 9.41
C ASN A 109 -14.19 10.62 9.27
#